data_AF-A0A7X3WM17-F1
#
_entry.id   AF-A0A7X3WM17-F1
#
_cell.length_a   1.000
_cell.length_b   1.000
_cell.length_c   1.000
_cell.angle_alpha   90.00
_cell.angle_beta   90.00
_cell.angle_gamma   90.00
#
_symmetry.space_group_name_H-M   'P 1'
#
loop_
_entity.id
_entity.type
_entity.pdbx_description
1 polymer ?
#
loop_
_entity_poly.entity_id
_entity_poly.type
_entity_poly.pdbx_seq_one_letter_code
_entity_poly.pdbx_strand_id
1 'polypeptide(L)'
;MPRQLPLAFALVVLLVSAPCFGTSAQIVPLDQHERATRLITHFLDKYHYKDFSIDDLLSAQILDAYVGALDPNRSYFHQKDIESFEGFRFDMDDALNHRKLDAPFAM
;
A
#
# COMPACT_ATOMS: atom_id res chain seq x y z
N MET A 1 58.37 -5.83 23.00
CA MET A 1 58.04 -5.95 21.57
C MET A 1 56.55 -6.29 21.44
N PRO A 2 55.84 -5.75 20.46
CA PRO A 2 54.79 -4.75 20.68
C PRO A 2 53.45 -5.10 20.01
N ARG A 3 52.35 -4.44 20.42
CA ARG A 3 51.31 -3.83 19.56
C ARG A 3 50.10 -3.44 20.42
N GLN A 4 50.19 -2.28 21.05
CA GLN A 4 49.01 -1.54 21.49
C GLN A 4 48.33 -1.04 20.20
N LEU A 5 47.48 -1.87 19.60
CA LEU A 5 46.64 -1.49 18.47
C LEU A 5 45.79 -0.29 18.91
N PRO A 6 45.86 0.86 18.20
CA PRO A 6 45.45 2.12 18.78
C PRO A 6 43.93 2.16 18.87
N LEU A 7 43.43 2.58 20.03
CA LEU A 7 42.04 2.92 20.32
C LEU A 7 41.43 3.87 19.26
N ALA A 8 42.28 4.59 18.52
CA ALA A 8 41.93 5.38 17.34
C ALA A 8 41.28 4.58 16.20
N PHE A 9 41.63 3.29 16.01
CA PHE A 9 41.04 2.45 14.96
C PHE A 9 39.58 2.07 15.26
N ALA A 10 39.24 1.92 16.54
CA ALA A 10 37.86 1.64 16.97
C ALA A 10 36.93 2.87 16.80
N LEU A 11 37.48 4.09 16.92
CA LEU A 11 36.71 5.34 16.74
C LEU A 11 36.38 5.64 15.28
N VAL A 12 37.25 5.23 14.34
CA VAL A 12 37.02 5.40 12.89
C VAL A 12 35.95 4.43 12.37
N VAL A 13 35.90 3.20 12.90
CA VAL A 13 34.89 2.20 12.51
C VAL A 13 33.48 2.63 12.93
N LEU A 14 33.33 3.35 14.05
CA LEU A 14 32.05 3.86 14.54
C LEU A 14 31.46 5.00 13.69
N LEU A 15 32.30 5.74 12.95
CA LEU A 15 31.89 6.85 12.07
C LEU A 15 31.52 6.38 10.65
N VAL A 16 32.04 5.23 10.20
CA VAL A 16 31.75 4.66 8.87
C VAL A 16 30.39 3.95 8.83
N SER A 17 29.86 3.51 9.98
CA SER A 17 28.56 2.85 10.05
C SER A 17 27.39 3.83 10.16
N ALA A 18 27.50 5.06 9.64
CA ALA A 18 26.33 5.91 9.51
C ALA A 18 25.29 5.18 8.65
N PRO A 19 24.16 4.70 9.22
CA PRO A 19 23.12 4.13 8.39
C PRO A 19 22.60 5.28 7.54
N CYS A 20 22.87 5.22 6.23
CA CYS A 20 22.15 6.01 5.26
C CYS A 20 20.72 5.43 5.27
N PHE A 21 19.90 5.88 6.23
CA PHE A 21 18.49 5.58 6.24
C PHE A 21 17.91 6.19 4.98
N GLY A 22 17.67 5.34 3.97
CA GLY A 22 16.87 5.71 2.83
C GLY A 22 15.53 6.19 3.38
N THR A 23 15.19 7.46 3.15
CA THR A 23 13.83 7.93 3.31
C THR A 23 12.98 7.09 2.37
N SER A 24 12.21 6.15 2.91
CA SER A 24 11.11 5.56 2.16
C SER A 24 10.11 6.67 1.92
N ALA A 25 9.91 7.03 0.66
CA ALA A 25 8.86 7.98 0.31
C ALA A 25 7.53 7.34 0.70
N GLN A 26 6.81 7.97 1.63
CA GLN A 26 5.48 7.52 2.01
C GLN A 26 4.55 7.70 0.81
N ILE A 27 3.94 6.60 0.36
CA ILE A 27 2.96 6.66 -0.73
C ILE A 27 1.64 7.12 -0.12
N VAL A 28 1.22 8.32 -0.49
CA VAL A 28 -0.03 8.94 -0.03
C VAL A 28 -0.87 9.34 -1.24
N PRO A 29 -2.21 9.35 -1.13
CA PRO A 29 -3.06 9.81 -2.20
C PRO A 29 -2.86 11.30 -2.47
N LEU A 30 -2.78 11.65 -3.76
CA LEU A 30 -2.78 13.03 -4.26
C LEU A 30 -4.22 13.44 -4.64
N ASP A 31 -4.52 14.74 -4.62
CA ASP A 31 -5.82 15.33 -5.02
C ASP A 31 -6.28 14.90 -6.43
N GLN A 32 -5.36 14.55 -7.32
CA GLN A 32 -5.68 14.04 -8.65
C GLN A 32 -6.31 12.65 -8.61
N HIS A 33 -5.92 11.80 -7.65
CA HIS A 33 -6.47 10.45 -7.50
C HIS A 33 -7.92 10.51 -7.02
N GLU A 34 -8.25 11.37 -6.05
CA GLU A 34 -9.65 11.56 -5.64
C GLU A 34 -10.55 12.06 -6.78
N ARG A 35 -10.04 13.00 -7.60
CA ARG A 35 -10.75 13.51 -8.78
C ARG A 35 -10.95 12.42 -9.82
N ALA A 36 -9.92 11.62 -10.09
CA ALA A 36 -9.98 10.50 -11.01
C ALA A 36 -11.00 9.46 -10.53
N THR A 37 -10.93 9.04 -9.26
CA THR A 37 -11.88 8.09 -8.66
C THR A 37 -13.31 8.58 -8.81
N ARG A 38 -13.58 9.86 -8.50
CA ARG A 38 -14.93 10.44 -8.67
C ARG A 38 -15.44 10.30 -10.10
N LEU A 39 -14.61 10.63 -11.09
CA LEU A 39 -15.00 10.56 -12.49
C LEU A 39 -15.23 9.11 -12.92
N ILE A 40 -14.31 8.21 -12.60
CA ILE A 40 -14.39 6.79 -12.94
C ILE A 40 -15.65 6.17 -12.34
N THR A 41 -15.90 6.37 -11.05
CA THR A 41 -17.10 5.89 -10.37
C THR A 41 -18.37 6.44 -11.00
N HIS A 42 -18.40 7.72 -11.35
CA HIS A 42 -19.55 8.33 -12.03
C HIS A 42 -19.81 7.73 -13.41
N PHE A 43 -18.75 7.48 -14.20
CA PHE A 43 -18.89 6.87 -15.51
C PHE A 43 -19.38 5.44 -15.43
N LEU A 44 -18.87 4.69 -14.47
CA LEU A 44 -19.28 3.32 -14.20
C LEU A 44 -20.76 3.25 -13.80
N ASP A 45 -21.22 4.12 -12.90
CA ASP A 45 -22.62 4.17 -12.46
C ASP A 45 -23.59 4.59 -13.57
N LYS A 46 -23.17 5.52 -14.46
CA LYS A 46 -24.08 6.10 -15.47
C LYS A 46 -24.05 5.43 -16.84
N TYR A 47 -22.92 4.84 -17.22
CA TYR A 47 -22.71 4.39 -18.60
C TYR A 47 -22.27 2.94 -18.73
N HIS A 48 -21.99 2.23 -17.62
CA HIS A 48 -21.70 0.81 -17.74
C HIS A 48 -22.98 0.04 -18.12
N TYR A 49 -22.88 -0.76 -19.19
CA TYR A 49 -24.00 -1.59 -19.68
C TYR A 49 -24.62 -2.52 -18.63
N LYS A 50 -23.81 -3.05 -17.72
CA LYS A 50 -24.29 -3.92 -16.65
C LYS A 50 -24.65 -3.04 -15.47
N ASP A 51 -25.90 -3.12 -15.02
CA ASP A 51 -26.28 -2.50 -13.76
C ASP A 51 -25.56 -3.21 -12.61
N PHE A 52 -24.85 -2.44 -11.81
CA PHE A 52 -24.20 -2.93 -10.60
C PHE A 52 -24.24 -1.85 -9.53
N SER A 53 -24.23 -2.27 -8.28
CA SER A 53 -24.15 -1.38 -7.12
C SER A 53 -22.76 -1.49 -6.52
N ILE A 54 -22.21 -0.36 -6.08
CA ILE A 54 -20.94 -0.33 -5.36
C ILE A 54 -21.29 -0.50 -3.88
N ASP A 55 -21.30 -1.76 -3.45
CA ASP A 55 -21.73 -2.25 -2.14
C ASP A 55 -20.72 -3.24 -1.55
N ASP A 56 -20.98 -3.73 -0.33
CA ASP A 56 -20.17 -4.71 0.39
C ASP A 56 -19.84 -5.98 -0.43
N LEU A 57 -20.78 -6.42 -1.29
CA LEU A 57 -20.59 -7.61 -2.12
C LEU A 57 -19.55 -7.34 -3.22
N LEU A 58 -19.64 -6.18 -3.87
CA LEU A 58 -18.65 -5.75 -4.84
C LEU A 58 -17.31 -5.43 -4.16
N SER A 59 -17.33 -4.82 -2.97
CA SER A 59 -16.13 -4.50 -2.19
C SER A 59 -15.26 -5.73 -1.96
N ALA A 60 -15.87 -6.84 -1.52
CA ALA A 60 -15.17 -8.10 -1.31
C ALA A 60 -14.49 -8.62 -2.59
N GLN A 61 -15.16 -8.50 -3.74
CA GLN A 61 -14.61 -8.90 -5.04
C GLN A 61 -13.49 -7.98 -5.51
N ILE A 62 -13.60 -6.67 -5.23
CA ILE A 62 -12.56 -5.69 -5.53
C ILE A 62 -11.31 -6.00 -4.71
N LEU A 63 -11.43 -6.32 -3.42
CA LEU A 63 -10.28 -6.67 -2.58
C LEU A 63 -9.54 -7.90 -3.12
N ASP A 64 -10.28 -8.96 -3.46
CA ASP A 64 -9.69 -10.17 -4.04
C ASP A 64 -8.94 -9.87 -5.34
N ALA A 65 -9.55 -9.07 -6.22
CA ALA A 65 -8.95 -8.65 -7.48
C ALA A 65 -7.72 -7.75 -7.26
N TYR A 66 -7.76 -6.86 -6.27
CA TYR A 66 -6.68 -5.95 -5.93
C TYR A 66 -5.46 -6.70 -5.43
N VAL A 67 -5.61 -7.57 -4.43
CA VAL A 67 -4.54 -8.41 -3.91
C VAL A 67 -3.97 -9.31 -5.01
N GLY A 68 -4.84 -9.90 -5.84
CA GLY A 68 -4.42 -10.72 -6.98
C GLY A 68 -3.63 -9.94 -8.03
N ALA A 69 -3.91 -8.65 -8.22
CA ALA A 69 -3.16 -7.78 -9.12
C ALA A 69 -1.82 -7.31 -8.51
N LEU A 70 -1.76 -7.11 -7.19
CA LEU A 70 -0.53 -6.73 -6.49
C LEU A 70 0.50 -7.85 -6.45
N ASP A 71 0.07 -9.09 -6.22
CA ASP A 71 0.95 -10.25 -6.15
C ASP A 71 0.40 -11.48 -6.90
N PRO A 72 0.43 -11.46 -8.25
CA PRO A 72 -0.11 -12.57 -9.06
C PRO A 72 0.60 -13.90 -8.81
N ASN A 73 1.89 -13.85 -8.47
CA ASN A 73 2.73 -15.02 -8.22
C ASN A 73 2.80 -15.43 -6.74
N ARG A 74 2.09 -14.73 -5.85
CA ARG A 74 2.08 -14.97 -4.40
C ARG A 74 3.47 -15.07 -3.77
N SER A 75 4.37 -14.21 -4.20
CA SER A 75 5.79 -14.21 -3.82
C SER A 75 6.15 -13.13 -2.80
N TYR A 76 5.27 -12.16 -2.55
CA TYR A 76 5.53 -10.99 -1.72
C TYR A 76 4.81 -11.01 -0.37
N PHE A 77 3.52 -11.37 -0.36
CA PHE A 77 2.72 -11.31 0.87
C PHE A 77 2.75 -12.62 1.67
N HIS A 78 2.82 -12.51 2.99
CA HIS A 78 2.59 -13.62 3.89
C HIS A 78 1.11 -13.77 4.23
N GLN A 79 0.73 -14.96 4.71
CA GLN A 79 -0.66 -15.24 5.13
C GLN A 79 -1.20 -14.22 6.14
N LYS A 80 -0.34 -13.75 7.06
CA LYS A 80 -0.72 -12.74 8.06
C LYS A 80 -1.02 -11.36 7.45
N ASP A 81 -0.36 -11.02 6.35
CA ASP A 81 -0.59 -9.76 5.65
C ASP A 81 -1.95 -9.83 4.96
N ILE A 82 -2.25 -10.96 4.31
CA ILE A 82 -3.57 -11.22 3.70
C ILE A 82 -4.69 -11.17 4.75
N GLU A 83 -4.50 -11.80 5.91
CA GLU A 83 -5.46 -11.73 7.03
C GLU A 83 -5.66 -10.31 7.54
N SER A 84 -4.62 -9.46 7.49
CA SER A 84 -4.73 -8.05 7.85
C SER A 84 -5.55 -7.27 6.82
N PHE A 85 -5.42 -7.62 5.53
CA PHE A 85 -6.19 -7.00 4.44
C PHE A 85 -7.68 -7.34 4.47
N GLU A 86 -8.06 -8.50 5.03
CA GLU A 86 -9.46 -8.86 5.25
C GLU A 86 -10.20 -7.86 6.15
N GLY A 87 -9.49 -7.05 6.95
CA GLY A 87 -10.10 -5.92 7.66
C GLY A 87 -10.78 -4.91 6.74
N PHE A 88 -10.32 -4.77 5.50
CA PHE A 88 -10.84 -3.83 4.51
C PHE A 88 -11.85 -4.46 3.54
N ARG A 89 -12.33 -5.69 3.82
CA ARG A 89 -13.20 -6.46 2.93
C ARG A 89 -14.45 -5.69 2.49
N PHE A 90 -14.96 -4.83 3.36
CA PHE A 90 -16.17 -4.03 3.16
C PHE A 90 -15.91 -2.52 3.16
N ASP A 91 -14.64 -2.11 3.00
CA ASP A 91 -14.26 -0.69 3.00
C ASP A 91 -13.83 -0.22 1.58
N MET A 92 -13.73 -1.13 0.60
CA MET A 92 -13.29 -0.77 -0.75
C MET A 92 -14.36 0.03 -1.51
N ASP A 93 -15.63 -0.30 -1.33
CA ASP A 93 -16.75 0.45 -1.88
C ASP A 93 -16.82 1.86 -1.27
N ASP A 94 -16.56 1.99 0.03
CA ASP A 94 -16.43 3.26 0.73
C ASP A 94 -15.30 4.11 0.15
N ALA A 95 -14.15 3.51 -0.18
CA ALA A 95 -13.06 4.22 -0.84
C ALA A 95 -13.47 4.81 -2.19
N LEU A 96 -14.33 4.11 -2.95
CA LEU A 96 -14.85 4.55 -4.25
C LEU A 96 -15.98 5.58 -4.13
N ASN A 97 -16.90 5.37 -3.20
CA ASN A 97 -18.10 6.21 -2.97
C ASN A 97 -17.72 7.52 -2.27
N HIS A 98 -16.93 7.44 -1.20
CA HIS A 98 -16.54 8.57 -0.37
C HIS A 98 -15.23 9.23 -0.79
N ARG A 99 -14.50 8.65 -1.75
CA ARG A 99 -13.19 9.12 -2.25
C ARG A 99 -12.12 9.10 -1.15
N LYS A 100 -12.26 8.21 -0.16
CA LYS A 100 -11.28 8.00 0.90
C LYS A 100 -10.34 6.88 0.51
N LEU A 101 -9.21 7.22 -0.09
CA LEU A 101 -8.27 6.24 -0.65
C LEU A 101 -7.30 5.67 0.40
N ASP A 102 -7.66 5.70 1.68
CA ASP A 102 -6.77 5.28 2.76
C ASP A 102 -6.50 3.76 2.71
N ALA A 103 -7.54 2.94 2.53
CA ALA A 103 -7.42 1.49 2.51
C ALA A 103 -6.48 0.96 1.41
N PRO A 104 -6.63 1.33 0.11
CA PRO A 104 -5.72 0.83 -0.93
C PRO A 104 -4.28 1.35 -0.82
N PHE A 105 -4.03 2.46 -0.13
CA PHE A 105 -2.69 3.02 0.10
C PHE A 105 -2.05 2.55 1.41
N ALA A 106 -2.82 1.90 2.30
CA ALA A 106 -2.34 1.37 3.58
C ALA A 106 -1.83 -0.08 3.50
N MET A 107 -2.10 -0.77 2.38
CA MET A 107 -1.72 -2.18 2.14
C MET A 107 -0.36 -2.31 1.47
#